data_AF-A0A846MBG3-F1
#
_entry.id   AF-A0A846MBG3-F1
#
_cell.length_a   1.000
_cell.length_b   1.000
_cell.length_c   1.000
_cell.angle_alpha   90.00
_cell.angle_beta   90.00
_cell.angle_gamma   90.00
#
_symmetry.space_group_name_H-M   'P 1'
#
loop_
_entity.id
_entity.type
_entity.pdbx_description
1 polymer ?
#
loop_
_entity_poly.entity_id
_entity_poly.type
_entity_poly.pdbx_seq_one_letter_code
_entity_poly.pdbx_strand_id
1 'polypeptide(L)' 'MKCPWPALRAARAMRSARSVTISADDPIAPGELKALADQHGWRFATHDDHLFALERQP' A
#
# COMPACT_ATOMS: atom_id res chain seq x y z
N MET A 1 -7.90 13.57 13.26
CA MET A 1 -8.61 12.29 13.37
C MET A 1 -8.24 11.47 12.14
N LYS A 2 -7.22 10.61 12.24
CA LYS A 2 -6.62 9.92 11.09
C LYS A 2 -7.63 8.91 10.53
N CYS A 3 -8.14 9.21 9.34
CA CYS A 3 -8.96 8.31 8.50
C CYS A 3 -8.29 6.93 8.37
N PRO A 4 -9.08 5.86 8.10
CA PRO A 4 -8.71 4.47 8.37
C PRO A 4 -7.43 4.10 7.62
N TRP A 5 -6.51 3.47 8.36
CA TRP A 5 -5.12 3.22 7.99
C TRP A 5 -4.86 3.02 6.49
N PRO A 6 -3.82 3.65 5.90
CA PRO A 6 -3.43 3.46 4.50
C PRO A 6 -3.36 1.99 4.10
N ALA A 7 -2.87 1.13 4.99
CA ALA A 7 -2.83 -0.32 4.81
C ALA A 7 -4.21 -0.95 4.66
N LEU A 8 -5.23 -0.54 5.43
CA LEU A 8 -6.58 -1.10 5.31
C LEU A 8 -7.23 -0.72 3.97
N ARG A 9 -7.03 0.54 3.53
CA ARG A 9 -7.47 1.00 2.21
C ARG A 9 -6.78 0.22 1.09
N ALA A 10 -5.46 0.04 1.20
CA ALA A 10 -4.68 -0.75 0.26
C ALA A 10 -5.17 -2.20 0.20
N ALA A 11 -5.33 -2.85 1.37
CA ALA A 11 -5.79 -4.23 1.48
C ALA A 11 -7.16 -4.44 0.83
N ARG A 12 -8.07 -3.47 0.97
CA ARG A 12 -9.38 -3.50 0.28
C ARG A 12 -9.21 -3.42 -1.24
N ALA A 13 -8.38 -2.50 -1.74
CA ALA A 13 -8.14 -2.33 -3.16
C ALA A 13 -7.47 -3.58 -3.80
N MET A 14 -6.49 -4.17 -3.11
CA MET A 14 -5.74 -5.35 -3.55
C MET A 14 -6.63 -6.56 -3.88
N ARG A 15 -7.81 -6.67 -3.25
CA ARG A 15 -8.76 -7.76 -3.53
C ARG A 15 -9.30 -7.75 -4.95
N SER A 16 -9.44 -6.57 -5.55
CA SER A 16 -10.09 -6.39 -6.86
C SER A 16 -9.14 -5.89 -7.96
N ALA A 17 -8.03 -5.26 -7.57
CA ALA A 17 -7.06 -4.70 -8.50
C ALA A 17 -5.84 -5.63 -8.70
N ARG A 18 -5.08 -5.37 -9.76
CA ARG A 18 -3.75 -5.96 -10.00
C ARG A 18 -2.62 -5.00 -9.58
N SER A 19 -2.91 -3.71 -9.56
CA SER A 19 -2.03 -2.65 -9.06
C SER A 19 -2.84 -1.68 -8.20
N VAL A 20 -2.21 -1.15 -7.16
CA VAL A 20 -2.82 -0.20 -6.23
C VAL A 20 -1.81 0.91 -5.97
N THR A 21 -2.22 2.15 -6.17
CA THR A 21 -1.43 3.33 -5.81
C THR A 21 -2.09 4.02 -4.61
N ILE A 22 -1.30 4.30 -3.57
CA ILE A 22 -1.75 4.92 -2.34
C ILE A 22 -0.96 6.20 -2.12
N SER A 23 -1.68 7.30 -1.90
CA SER A 23 -1.08 8.49 -1.32
C SER A 23 -1.35 8.55 0.19
N ALA A 24 -0.28 8.73 0.97
CA ALA A 24 -0.34 8.88 2.42
C ALA A 24 0.81 9.75 2.94
N ASP A 25 0.47 10.67 3.84
CA ASP A 25 1.36 11.60 4.54
C ASP A 25 1.90 11.05 5.87
N ASP A 26 1.34 9.92 6.33
CA ASP A 26 1.74 9.29 7.58
C ASP A 26 3.14 8.67 7.46
N PRO A 27 4.11 9.05 8.32
CA PRO A 27 5.47 8.50 8.26
C PRO A 27 5.53 6.98 8.48
N ILE A 28 4.51 6.35 9.08
CA ILE A 28 4.46 4.89 9.25
C ILE A 28 3.97 4.15 8.00
N ALA A 29 3.32 4.86 7.06
CA ALA A 29 2.69 4.25 5.88
C ALA A 29 3.63 3.37 5.04
N PRO A 30 4.90 3.76 4.76
CA PRO A 30 5.80 2.89 3.99
C PRO A 30 6.01 1.53 4.65
N GLY A 31 6.16 1.51 5.99
CA GLY A 31 6.39 0.28 6.74
C GLY A 31 5.17 -0.65 6.72
N GLU A 32 3.98 -0.10 6.98
CA GLU A 32 2.75 -0.90 6.98
C GLU A 32 2.37 -1.39 5.57
N LEU A 33 2.52 -0.55 4.54
CA LEU A 33 2.23 -0.92 3.16
C LEU A 33 3.21 -1.96 2.63
N LYS A 34 4.49 -1.88 2.99
CA LYS A 34 5.47 -2.91 2.65
C LYS A 34 5.12 -4.23 3.32
N ALA A 35 4.85 -4.22 4.63
CA ALA A 35 4.49 -5.44 5.37
C ALA A 35 3.22 -6.10 4.78
N LEU A 36 2.22 -5.30 4.43
CA LEU A 36 1.01 -5.78 3.75
C LEU A 36 1.33 -6.40 2.39
N ALA A 37 2.18 -5.77 1.58
CA ALA A 37 2.56 -6.31 0.27
C ALA A 37 3.26 -7.67 0.42
N ASP A 38 4.25 -7.75 1.32
CA ASP A 38 5.00 -8.98 1.59
C ASP A 38 4.07 -10.13 2.05
N GLN A 39 3.10 -9.84 2.93
CA GLN A 39 2.12 -10.83 3.43
C GLN A 39 1.23 -11.42 2.32
N HIS A 40 0.99 -10.68 1.24
CA HIS A 40 0.12 -11.09 0.15
C HIS A 40 0.87 -11.56 -1.10
N GLY A 41 2.22 -11.55 -1.10
CA GLY A 41 3.03 -11.85 -2.28
C GLY A 41 2.93 -10.77 -3.36
N TRP A 42 2.82 -9.51 -2.94
CA TRP A 42 2.78 -8.35 -3.81
C TRP A 42 4.12 -7.61 -3.75
N ARG A 43 4.46 -6.96 -4.87
CA ARG A 43 5.61 -6.07 -4.96
C ARG A 43 5.24 -4.70 -4.39
N PHE A 44 6.12 -4.12 -3.57
CA PHE A 44 5.98 -2.77 -3.04
C PHE A 44 7.04 -1.84 -3.65
N ALA A 45 6.65 -0.60 -3.96
CA ALA A 45 7.55 0.46 -4.40
C ALA A 45 7.15 1.82 -3.83
N THR A 46 8.14 2.65 -3.51
CA THR A 46 7.99 4.06 -3.15
C THR A 46 8.27 4.90 -4.40
N HIS A 47 7.31 5.74 -4.81
CA HIS A 47 7.48 6.63 -5.97
C HIS A 47 7.90 8.04 -5.54
N ASP A 48 7.31 8.58 -4.48
CA ASP A 48 7.60 9.89 -3.90
C ASP A 48 7.40 9.84 -2.37
N ASP A 49 7.71 10.93 -1.66
CA ASP A 49 7.61 11.05 -0.19
C ASP A 49 6.26 10.59 0.39
N HIS A 50 5.18 10.70 -0.39
CA HIS A 50 3.82 10.35 0.01
C HIS A 50 3.09 9.49 -1.01
N LEU A 51 3.81 8.83 -1.94
CA LEU A 51 3.20 8.01 -3.00
C LEU A 51 3.81 6.61 -3.05
N PHE A 52 2.94 5.61 -2.92
CA PHE A 52 3.30 4.20 -2.79
C PHE A 52 2.56 3.34 -3.81
N ALA A 53 3.21 2.33 -4.37
CA ALA A 53 2.62 1.36 -5.28
C ALA A 53 2.73 -0.06 -4.73
N LEU A 54 1.64 -0.82 -4.88
CA LEU A 54 1.56 -2.24 -4.61
C LEU A 54 1.10 -2.95 -5.89
N GLU A 55 1.82 -3.98 -6.32
CA GLU A 55 1.51 -4.72 -7.55
C GLU A 55 1.50 -6.23 -7.32
N ARG A 56 0.49 -6.92 -7.85
CA ARG A 56 0.41 -8.37 -7.79
C ARG A 56 1.47 -8.97 -8.71
N GLN A 57 2.30 -9.86 -8.16
CA GLN A 57 3.24 -10.63 -8.98
C GLN A 57 2.44 -11.57 -9.92
N PRO A 58 2.87 -11.73 -11.18
CA PRO A 58 2.22 -12.63 -12.15
C PRO A 58 2.29 -14.10 -11.72
#